data_AF-A0AAC9FFK6-F1
#
_entry.id   AF-A0AAC9FFK6-F1
#
_cell.length_a   1.000
_cell.length_b   1.000
_cell.length_c   1.000
_cell.angle_alpha   90.00
_cell.angle_beta   90.00
_cell.angle_gamma   90.00
#
_symmetry.space_group_name_H-M   'P 1'
#
loop_
_entity.id
_entity.type
_entity.pdbx_description
1 polymer ?
#
loop_
_entity_poly.entity_id
_entity_poly.type
_entity_poly.pdbx_seq_one_letter_code
_entity_poly.pdbx_strand_id
1 'polypeptide(L)'
;MNPSILHFSRWGNVFKTLFFAGFAALAFFFAVLLHREADAPPQRVHLPDLDLPVPAPHRDPLAPVKMPFLVVAGCVCLFYAGRHGMRAIARQVAVRIVDGQLHFHRSYTSVPPVLPIAGVAEALFDRADRLPGEGDRAARLGARLRHGLYLRYRTQGAAGELRLVDNDFDGGTEQLRRFAAHLEAWRQSAARTAYRD
;
A
#
# COMPACT_ATOMS: atom_id res chain seq x y z
N MET A 1 22.60 -11.04 2.36
CA MET A 1 21.83 -10.12 1.50
C MET A 1 22.64 -8.86 1.29
N ASN A 2 22.68 -8.36 0.06
CA ASN A 2 23.41 -7.14 -0.29
C ASN A 2 22.74 -5.92 0.40
N PRO A 3 23.44 -5.16 1.26
CA PRO A 3 22.87 -4.01 1.95
C PRO A 3 22.59 -2.81 1.04
N SER A 4 23.06 -2.81 -0.21
CA SER A 4 22.77 -1.76 -1.19
C SER A 4 21.44 -1.96 -1.92
N ILE A 5 20.72 -3.06 -1.69
CA ILE A 5 19.49 -3.40 -2.40
C ILE A 5 18.38 -3.79 -1.42
N LEU A 6 17.21 -3.16 -1.57
CA LEU A 6 15.97 -3.54 -0.94
C LEU A 6 15.07 -4.23 -1.96
N HIS A 7 14.64 -5.46 -1.67
CA HIS A 7 13.62 -6.16 -2.44
C HIS A 7 12.28 -6.00 -1.75
N PHE A 8 11.19 -5.98 -2.51
CA PHE A 8 9.85 -6.02 -1.92
C PHE A 8 9.62 -7.33 -1.16
N SER A 9 8.94 -7.25 -0.01
CA SER A 9 8.58 -8.40 0.81
C SER A 9 7.66 -9.34 0.04
N ARG A 10 8.06 -10.61 -0.14
CA ARG A 10 7.18 -11.61 -0.76
C ARG A 10 5.95 -11.84 0.12
N TRP A 11 6.17 -12.16 1.39
CA TRP A 11 5.10 -12.40 2.35
C TRP A 11 4.23 -11.16 2.57
N GLY A 12 4.83 -9.98 2.69
CA GLY A 12 4.08 -8.73 2.81
C GLY A 12 3.15 -8.49 1.61
N ASN A 13 3.62 -8.78 0.39
CA ASN A 13 2.77 -8.68 -0.80
C ASN A 13 1.72 -9.80 -0.89
N VAL A 14 2.03 -11.03 -0.46
CA VAL A 14 1.03 -12.12 -0.39
C VAL A 14 -0.10 -11.74 0.57
N PHE A 15 0.21 -11.28 1.78
CA PHE A 15 -0.81 -10.85 2.74
C PHE A 15 -1.66 -9.70 2.21
N LYS A 16 -1.05 -8.68 1.58
CA LYS A 16 -1.79 -7.60 0.93
C LYS A 16 -2.69 -8.11 -0.20
N THR A 17 -2.19 -9.04 -1.01
CA THR A 17 -2.95 -9.66 -2.10
C THR A 17 -4.17 -10.38 -1.57
N LEU A 18 -4.00 -11.23 -0.55
CA LEU A 18 -5.09 -11.97 0.08
C LEU A 18 -6.10 -11.02 0.75
N PHE A 19 -5.62 -9.97 1.41
CA PHE A 19 -6.47 -8.95 2.01
C PHE A 19 -7.36 -8.29 0.96
N PHE A 20 -6.79 -7.76 -0.12
CA PHE A 20 -7.56 -7.11 -1.18
C PHE A 20 -8.46 -8.10 -1.94
N ALA A 21 -8.00 -9.34 -2.16
CA ALA A 21 -8.83 -10.38 -2.76
C ALA A 21 -10.03 -10.73 -1.89
N GLY A 22 -9.85 -10.79 -0.55
CA GLY A 22 -10.94 -11.00 0.40
C GLY A 22 -11.96 -9.87 0.37
N PHE A 23 -11.51 -8.61 0.35
CA PHE A 23 -12.42 -7.46 0.20
C PHE A 23 -13.16 -7.46 -1.14
N ALA A 24 -12.49 -7.82 -2.22
CA ALA A 24 -13.14 -7.98 -3.52
C ALA A 24 -14.23 -9.06 -3.48
N ALA A 25 -13.93 -10.22 -2.88
CA ALA A 25 -14.90 -11.31 -2.73
C ALA A 25 -16.12 -10.89 -1.92
N LEU A 26 -15.92 -10.18 -0.79
CA LEU A 26 -17.01 -9.63 0.01
C LEU A 26 -17.85 -8.61 -0.78
N ALA A 27 -17.20 -7.68 -1.48
CA ALA A 27 -17.89 -6.66 -2.27
C ALA A 27 -18.78 -7.28 -3.35
N PHE A 28 -18.26 -8.26 -4.11
CA PHE A 28 -19.05 -8.98 -5.11
C PHE A 28 -20.13 -9.85 -4.48
N PHE A 29 -19.86 -10.51 -3.35
CA PHE A 29 -20.86 -11.30 -2.62
C PHE A 29 -22.05 -10.44 -2.21
N PHE A 30 -21.81 -9.28 -1.59
CA PHE A 30 -22.87 -8.35 -1.20
C PHE A 30 -23.57 -7.72 -2.41
N ALA A 31 -22.85 -7.45 -3.51
CA ALA A 31 -23.47 -6.97 -4.75
C ALA A 31 -24.44 -8.02 -5.34
N VAL A 32 -24.07 -9.30 -5.33
CA VAL A 32 -24.93 -10.41 -5.78
C VAL A 32 -26.12 -10.59 -4.85
N LEU A 33 -25.93 -10.49 -3.52
CA LEU A 33 -27.03 -10.59 -2.57
C LEU A 33 -28.05 -9.46 -2.80
N LEU A 34 -27.58 -8.22 -2.93
CA LEU A 34 -28.42 -7.06 -3.20
C LEU A 34 -29.13 -7.16 -4.56
N HIS A 35 -28.46 -7.72 -5.58
CA HIS A 35 -29.07 -7.99 -6.88
C HIS A 35 -30.23 -8.98 -6.76
N ARG A 36 -30.01 -10.09 -6.04
CA ARG A 36 -31.04 -11.12 -5.82
C ARG A 36 -32.22 -10.61 -5.02
N GLU A 37 -31.98 -9.73 -4.04
CA GLU A 37 -33.05 -9.06 -3.29
C GLU A 37 -33.86 -8.11 -4.17
N ALA A 38 -33.20 -7.39 -5.08
CA ALA A 38 -33.88 -6.50 -6.02
C ALA A 38 -34.77 -7.25 -7.03
N ASP A 39 -34.31 -8.42 -7.48
CA ASP A 39 -34.99 -9.28 -8.47
C ASP A 39 -35.95 -10.31 -7.84
N ALA A 40 -36.02 -10.38 -6.51
CA ALA A 40 -36.89 -11.34 -5.82
C ALA A 40 -38.36 -11.11 -6.24
N PRO A 41 -39.07 -12.16 -6.69
CA PRO A 41 -40.48 -12.03 -7.05
C PRO A 41 -41.29 -11.59 -5.83
N PRO A 42 -42.34 -10.77 -6.01
CA PRO A 42 -43.19 -10.35 -4.91
C PRO A 42 -43.74 -11.59 -4.20
N GLN A 43 -43.47 -11.71 -2.90
CA GLN A 43 -44.04 -12.76 -2.08
C GLN A 43 -45.57 -12.64 -2.12
N ARG A 44 -46.24 -13.78 -2.32
CA ARG A 44 -47.69 -13.89 -2.23
C ARG A 44 -48.02 -14.66 -0.96
N VAL A 45 -48.94 -14.14 -0.15
CA VAL A 45 -49.51 -14.88 0.98
C VAL A 45 -50.74 -15.59 0.44
N HIS A 46 -50.71 -16.92 0.42
CA HIS A 46 -51.87 -17.72 0.09
C HIS A 46 -52.67 -17.98 1.37
N LEU A 47 -53.84 -17.34 1.46
CA LEU A 47 -54.90 -17.71 2.39
C LEU A 47 -55.93 -18.56 1.62
N PRO A 48 -56.64 -19.50 2.27
CA PRO A 48 -57.75 -20.18 1.62
C PRO A 48 -58.76 -19.13 1.15
N ASP A 49 -59.03 -19.10 -0.15
CA ASP A 49 -59.93 -18.21 -0.89
C ASP A 49 -59.54 -16.72 -1.08
N LEU A 50 -58.35 -16.27 -0.66
CA LEU A 50 -57.91 -14.87 -0.89
C LEU A 50 -56.43 -14.79 -1.32
N ASP A 51 -56.20 -14.25 -2.53
CA ASP A 51 -54.87 -13.82 -2.99
C ASP A 51 -54.69 -12.33 -2.66
N LEU A 52 -53.97 -12.04 -1.58
CA LEU A 52 -53.60 -10.67 -1.22
C LEU A 52 -52.17 -10.38 -1.70
N PRO A 53 -51.93 -9.26 -2.40
CA PRO A 53 -50.58 -8.80 -2.64
C PRO A 53 -49.96 -8.43 -1.29
N VAL A 54 -48.87 -9.09 -0.91
CA VAL A 54 -48.09 -8.68 0.26
C VAL A 54 -47.60 -7.25 -0.01
N PRO A 55 -47.72 -6.31 0.95
CA PRO A 55 -47.15 -4.99 0.79
C PRO A 55 -45.70 -5.12 0.36
N ALA A 56 -45.33 -4.41 -0.71
CA ALA A 56 -44.01 -4.54 -1.32
C ALA A 56 -42.93 -4.45 -0.23
N PRO A 57 -41.99 -5.41 -0.15
CA PRO A 57 -40.92 -5.34 0.84
C PRO A 57 -40.27 -3.97 0.74
N HIS A 58 -40.00 -3.34 1.88
CA HIS A 58 -39.41 -2.01 1.95
C HIS A 58 -38.08 -2.03 1.18
N ARG A 59 -38.11 -1.58 -0.07
CA ARG A 59 -36.94 -1.55 -0.94
C ARG A 59 -36.01 -0.49 -0.37
N ASP A 60 -34.80 -0.92 -0.02
CA ASP A 60 -33.76 -0.01 0.44
C ASP A 60 -33.59 1.10 -0.62
N PRO A 61 -33.89 2.37 -0.28
CA PRO A 61 -33.87 3.46 -1.25
C PRO A 61 -32.45 3.74 -1.78
N LEU A 62 -31.42 3.23 -1.11
CA LEU A 62 -30.03 3.39 -1.51
C LEU A 62 -29.49 2.20 -2.32
N ALA A 63 -30.24 1.11 -2.49
CA ALA A 63 -29.86 -0.04 -3.31
C ALA A 63 -29.31 0.31 -4.71
N PRO A 64 -29.93 1.24 -5.50
CA PRO A 64 -29.42 1.58 -6.84
C PRO A 64 -28.05 2.28 -6.82
N VAL A 65 -27.62 2.83 -5.68
CA VAL A 65 -26.29 3.42 -5.50
C VAL A 65 -25.32 2.42 -4.88
N LYS A 66 -25.79 1.60 -3.94
CA LYS A 66 -24.98 0.58 -3.25
C LYS A 66 -24.42 -0.47 -4.21
N MET A 67 -25.23 -0.94 -5.15
CA MET A 67 -24.81 -1.97 -6.12
C MET A 67 -23.62 -1.51 -7.00
N PRO A 68 -23.69 -0.38 -7.75
CA PRO A 68 -22.56 0.07 -8.55
C PRO A 68 -21.37 0.44 -7.68
N PHE A 69 -21.59 0.98 -6.47
CA PHE A 69 -20.51 1.25 -5.52
C PHE A 69 -19.76 -0.03 -5.12
N LEU A 70 -20.47 -1.11 -4.77
CA LEU A 70 -19.86 -2.39 -4.42
C LEU A 70 -19.10 -3.02 -5.59
N VAL A 71 -19.64 -2.92 -6.81
CA VAL A 71 -18.95 -3.40 -8.02
C VAL A 71 -17.65 -2.62 -8.26
N VAL A 72 -17.70 -1.29 -8.20
CA VAL A 72 -16.52 -0.44 -8.35
C VAL A 72 -15.49 -0.73 -7.26
N ALA A 73 -15.92 -0.84 -6.00
CA ALA A 73 -15.06 -1.18 -4.88
C ALA A 73 -14.39 -2.56 -5.08
N GLY A 74 -15.15 -3.56 -5.53
CA GLY A 74 -14.63 -4.90 -5.85
C GLY A 74 -13.58 -4.87 -6.96
N CYS A 75 -13.83 -4.14 -8.05
CA CYS A 75 -12.88 -3.95 -9.15
C CYS A 75 -11.58 -3.25 -8.69
N VAL A 76 -11.69 -2.20 -7.89
CA VAL A 76 -10.52 -1.50 -7.31
C VAL A 76 -9.73 -2.45 -6.43
N CYS A 77 -10.39 -3.24 -5.58
CA CYS A 77 -9.74 -4.24 -4.75
C CYS A 77 -9.01 -5.30 -5.59
N LEU A 78 -9.63 -5.83 -6.64
CA LEU A 78 -8.97 -6.78 -7.56
C LEU A 78 -7.73 -6.17 -8.23
N PHE A 79 -7.79 -4.90 -8.65
CA PHE A 79 -6.63 -4.22 -9.21
C PHE A 79 -5.46 -4.19 -8.22
N TYR A 80 -5.71 -3.84 -6.95
CA TYR A 80 -4.68 -3.86 -5.92
C TYR A 80 -4.19 -5.29 -5.60
N ALA A 81 -5.09 -6.27 -5.57
CA ALA A 81 -4.72 -7.67 -5.40
C ALA A 81 -3.76 -8.13 -6.51
N GLY A 82 -4.08 -7.87 -7.78
CA GLY A 82 -3.22 -8.19 -8.92
C GLY A 82 -1.88 -7.46 -8.86
N ARG A 83 -1.89 -6.16 -8.53
CA ARG A 83 -0.67 -5.34 -8.40
C ARG A 83 0.28 -5.90 -7.32
N HIS A 84 -0.24 -6.30 -6.17
CA HIS A 84 0.56 -6.90 -5.10
C HIS A 84 0.96 -8.35 -5.42
N GLY A 85 0.07 -9.13 -6.05
CA GLY A 85 0.35 -10.51 -6.45
C GLY A 85 1.51 -10.60 -7.45
N MET A 86 1.53 -9.71 -8.44
CA MET A 86 2.65 -9.60 -9.38
C MET A 86 3.98 -9.31 -8.69
N ARG A 87 3.99 -8.49 -7.62
CA ARG A 87 5.20 -8.21 -6.84
C ARG A 87 5.65 -9.39 -5.98
N ALA A 88 4.71 -10.17 -5.44
CA ALA A 88 5.02 -11.37 -4.67
C ALA A 88 5.73 -12.44 -5.52
N ILE A 89 5.38 -12.52 -6.82
CA ILE A 89 5.95 -13.47 -7.78
C ILE A 89 7.31 -12.97 -8.31
N ALA A 90 7.39 -11.71 -8.74
CA ALA A 90 8.52 -11.23 -9.54
C ALA A 90 9.78 -10.80 -8.74
N ARG A 91 9.80 -10.95 -7.41
CA ARG A 91 10.92 -10.58 -6.50
C ARG A 91 11.60 -9.25 -6.85
N GLN A 92 10.77 -8.23 -7.13
CA GLN A 92 11.22 -6.96 -7.67
C GLN A 92 12.08 -6.18 -6.67
N VAL A 93 13.07 -5.48 -7.20
CA VAL A 93 13.88 -4.50 -6.45
C VAL A 93 13.01 -3.28 -6.18
N ALA A 94 12.89 -2.91 -4.91
CA ALA A 94 12.15 -1.72 -4.46
C ALA A 94 13.04 -0.48 -4.49
N VAL A 95 14.25 -0.58 -3.94
CA VAL A 95 15.25 0.50 -3.91
C VAL A 95 16.63 -0.11 -4.08
N ARG A 96 17.50 0.52 -4.86
CA ARG A 96 18.93 0.13 -4.94
C ARG A 96 19.84 1.34 -4.93
N ILE A 97 21.02 1.18 -4.35
CA ILE A 97 22.11 2.15 -4.41
C ILE A 97 23.07 1.71 -5.52
N VAL A 98 23.26 2.56 -6.54
CA VAL A 98 24.16 2.33 -7.67
C VAL A 98 24.83 3.66 -8.02
N ASP A 99 26.15 3.68 -8.18
CA ASP A 99 26.93 4.84 -8.61
C ASP A 99 26.64 6.15 -7.84
N GLY A 100 26.47 6.05 -6.52
CA GLY A 100 26.16 7.21 -5.67
C GLY A 100 24.72 7.73 -5.81
N GLN A 101 23.83 6.93 -6.40
CA GLN A 101 22.42 7.27 -6.63
C GLN A 101 21.48 6.20 -6.07
N LEU A 102 20.34 6.64 -5.56
CA LEU A 102 19.21 5.82 -5.15
C LEU A 102 18.27 5.66 -6.35
N HIS A 103 18.09 4.44 -6.82
CA HIS A 103 17.09 4.11 -7.83
C HIS A 103 15.86 3.52 -7.15
N PHE A 104 14.71 4.14 -7.39
CA PHE A 104 13.43 3.70 -6.87
C PHE A 104 12.67 2.91 -7.92
N HIS A 105 11.95 1.89 -7.47
CA HIS A 105 11.00 1.19 -8.31
C HIS A 105 9.91 2.14 -8.80
N ARG A 106 9.40 1.94 -10.03
CA ARG A 106 8.33 2.73 -10.68
C ARG A 106 7.04 2.93 -9.87
N SER A 107 6.87 2.18 -8.78
CA SER A 107 5.73 2.33 -7.88
C SER A 107 5.81 3.52 -6.93
N TYR A 108 7.00 4.08 -6.75
CA TYR A 108 7.24 5.25 -5.92
C TYR A 108 7.02 6.51 -6.78
N THR A 109 5.76 6.92 -6.91
CA THR A 109 5.38 8.05 -7.80
C THR A 109 5.60 9.43 -7.19
N SER A 110 5.76 9.50 -5.87
CA SER A 110 5.96 10.75 -5.12
C SER A 110 7.44 11.16 -4.97
N VAL A 111 8.33 10.44 -5.64
CA VAL A 111 9.79 10.60 -5.53
C VAL A 111 10.38 10.49 -6.93
N PRO A 112 11.47 11.23 -7.23
CA PRO A 112 12.20 11.04 -8.47
C PRO A 112 12.63 9.57 -8.63
N PRO A 113 12.59 9.00 -9.84
CA PRO A 113 12.98 7.60 -10.07
C PRO A 113 14.47 7.36 -9.73
N VAL A 114 15.27 8.41 -9.82
CA VAL A 114 16.69 8.43 -9.47
C VAL A 114 16.95 9.64 -8.58
N LEU A 115 17.57 9.40 -7.43
CA LEU A 115 17.89 10.41 -6.43
C LEU A 115 19.38 10.34 -6.09
N PRO A 116 20.18 11.36 -6.40
CA PRO A 116 21.57 11.42 -5.96
C PRO A 116 21.67 11.34 -4.43
N ILE A 117 22.58 10.51 -3.89
CA ILE A 117 22.79 10.41 -2.44
C ILE A 117 23.21 11.77 -1.85
N ALA A 118 23.97 12.56 -2.60
CA ALA A 118 24.34 13.93 -2.22
C ALA A 118 23.12 14.85 -2.04
N GLY A 119 21.99 14.54 -2.68
CA GLY A 119 20.72 15.25 -2.50
C GLY A 119 19.94 14.81 -1.26
N VAL A 120 20.37 13.76 -0.56
CA VAL A 120 19.74 13.32 0.71
C VAL A 120 20.27 14.18 1.84
N ALA A 121 19.42 15.09 2.33
CA ALA A 121 19.75 15.99 3.43
C ALA A 121 19.76 15.27 4.77
N GLU A 122 18.86 14.30 4.96
CA GLU A 122 18.69 13.58 6.22
C GLU A 122 18.20 12.15 5.98
N ALA A 123 18.75 11.20 6.74
CA ALA A 123 18.34 9.81 6.76
C ALA A 123 18.19 9.35 8.22
N LEU A 124 16.97 9.03 8.64
CA LEU A 124 16.65 8.61 10.00
C LEU A 124 16.04 7.21 9.99
N PHE A 125 16.70 6.27 10.67
CA PHE A 125 16.15 4.95 10.93
C PHE A 125 15.70 4.86 12.39
N ASP A 126 14.40 4.69 12.61
CA ASP A 126 13.81 4.53 13.94
C ASP A 126 12.47 3.77 13.82
N ARG A 127 11.79 3.58 14.94
CA ARG A 127 10.41 3.12 14.97
C ARG A 127 9.52 4.07 14.19
N ALA A 128 8.57 3.50 13.45
CA ALA A 128 7.74 4.23 12.50
C ALA A 128 6.85 5.30 13.17
N ASP A 129 6.56 5.17 14.47
CA ASP A 129 5.81 6.17 15.25
C ASP A 129 6.64 7.39 15.66
N ARG A 130 7.98 7.32 15.58
CA ARG A 130 8.91 8.40 15.93
C ARG A 130 9.41 9.19 14.73
N LEU A 131 9.15 8.71 13.52
CA LEU A 131 9.64 9.34 12.30
C LEU A 131 8.89 10.65 11.98
N PRO A 132 9.54 11.69 11.43
CA PRO A 132 8.90 12.95 11.03
C PRO A 132 7.94 12.77 9.84
N GLY A 133 6.83 13.54 9.83
CA GLY A 133 5.79 13.54 8.78
C GLY A 133 4.41 13.01 9.22
N GLU A 134 3.34 13.30 8.45
CA GLU A 134 2.01 12.73 8.70
C GLU A 134 2.03 11.22 8.40
N GLY A 135 2.16 10.40 9.45
CA GLY A 135 1.74 9.02 9.39
C GLY A 135 0.24 8.97 9.44
N ASP A 136 -0.38 8.26 8.50
CA ASP A 136 -1.83 8.06 8.46
C ASP A 136 -2.31 7.62 9.86
N ARG A 137 -3.27 8.34 10.46
CA ARG A 137 -3.62 8.16 11.89
C ARG A 137 -4.08 6.73 12.19
N ALA A 138 -4.66 6.06 11.19
CA ALA A 138 -5.04 4.64 11.23
C ALA A 138 -3.83 3.68 11.30
N ALA A 139 -2.64 4.10 10.85
CA ALA A 139 -1.41 3.30 10.89
C ALA A 139 -0.70 3.35 12.26
N ARG A 140 -1.09 4.22 13.20
CA ARG A 140 -0.36 4.42 14.48
C ARG A 140 -0.32 3.18 15.38
N LEU A 141 -1.38 2.37 15.40
CA LEU A 141 -1.41 1.14 16.20
C LEU A 141 -0.43 0.09 15.67
N GLY A 142 -0.33 -0.05 14.34
CA GLY A 142 0.65 -0.94 13.70
C GLY A 142 2.07 -0.37 13.67
N ALA A 143 2.23 0.96 13.66
CA ALA A 143 3.51 1.65 13.56
C ALA A 143 4.40 1.48 14.81
N ARG A 144 3.83 1.29 16.00
CA ARG A 144 4.58 1.07 17.25
C ARG A 144 5.46 -0.18 17.22
N LEU A 145 5.09 -1.18 16.42
CA LEU A 145 5.81 -2.44 16.27
C LEU A 145 6.74 -2.46 15.05
N ARG A 146 6.80 -1.37 14.29
CA ARG A 146 7.48 -1.32 12.99
C ARG A 146 8.60 -0.31 13.02
N HIS A 147 9.59 -0.55 12.17
CA HIS A 147 10.67 0.38 11.91
C HIS A 147 10.55 0.94 10.50
N GLY A 148 11.02 2.17 10.34
CA GLY A 148 11.09 2.81 9.03
C GLY A 148 12.38 3.58 8.85
N LEU A 149 12.69 3.84 7.59
CA LEU A 149 13.72 4.75 7.16
C LEU A 149 13.04 5.98 6.57
N TYR A 150 13.18 7.11 7.24
CA TYR A 150 12.78 8.43 6.75
C TYR A 150 13.95 9.05 5.99
N LEU A 151 13.67 9.56 4.80
CA LEU A 151 14.60 10.29 3.96
C LEU A 151 14.02 11.67 3.67
N ARG A 152 14.78 12.72 4.01
CA ARG A 152 14.52 14.07 3.53
C ARG A 152 15.53 14.40 2.46
N TYR A 153 15.06 14.84 1.30
CA TYR A 153 15.92 15.09 0.15
C TYR A 153 15.62 16.43 -0.50
N ARG A 154 16.62 16.94 -1.21
CA ARG A 154 16.58 18.15 -2.05
C ARG A 154 17.25 17.81 -3.38
N THR A 155 16.50 17.84 -4.46
CA THR A 155 17.04 17.74 -5.82
C THR A 155 16.73 19.02 -6.58
N GLN A 156 17.35 19.21 -7.76
CA GLN A 156 17.25 20.40 -8.61
C GLN A 156 15.78 20.84 -8.85
N GLY A 157 15.23 21.64 -7.93
CA GLY A 157 13.88 22.20 -7.98
C GLY A 157 12.85 21.62 -6.99
N ALA A 158 13.14 20.55 -6.25
CA ALA A 158 12.16 19.93 -5.34
C ALA A 158 12.79 19.43 -4.03
N ALA A 159 12.17 19.83 -2.92
CA ALA A 159 12.38 19.20 -1.62
C ALA A 159 11.26 18.19 -1.39
N GLY A 160 11.58 17.04 -0.83
CA GLY A 160 10.60 16.00 -0.55
C GLY A 160 11.00 15.11 0.60
N GLU A 161 10.01 14.36 1.07
CA GLU A 161 10.15 13.40 2.16
C GLU A 161 9.69 12.04 1.66
N LEU A 162 10.41 10.99 2.08
CA LEU A 162 10.07 9.61 1.78
C LEU A 162 10.18 8.78 3.05
N ARG A 163 9.21 7.88 3.25
CA ARG A 163 9.29 6.85 4.29
C ARG A 163 9.28 5.48 3.66
N LEU A 164 10.26 4.67 4.03
CA LEU A 164 10.37 3.27 3.69
C LEU A 164 10.05 2.47 4.96
N VAL A 165 9.09 1.56 4.93
CA VAL A 165 8.65 0.79 6.11
C VAL A 165 9.11 -0.65 5.99
N ASP A 166 9.61 -1.22 7.08
CA ASP A 166 10.21 -2.56 7.11
C ASP A 166 9.33 -3.68 6.52
N ASN A 167 8.02 -3.67 6.75
CA ASN A 167 7.08 -4.68 6.27
C ASN A 167 6.95 -4.73 4.73
N ASP A 168 7.40 -3.68 4.04
CA ASP A 168 7.38 -3.63 2.58
C ASP A 168 8.60 -4.32 1.96
N PHE A 169 9.62 -4.68 2.76
CA PHE A 169 10.86 -5.26 2.28
C PHE A 169 11.07 -6.70 2.74
N ASP A 170 11.69 -7.49 1.88
CA ASP A 170 12.28 -8.76 2.30
C ASP A 170 13.32 -8.47 3.40
N GLY A 171 13.52 -9.39 4.33
CA GLY A 171 14.45 -9.21 5.46
C GLY A 171 14.01 -8.19 6.54
N GLY A 172 12.89 -7.48 6.31
CA GLY A 172 12.22 -6.65 7.29
C GLY A 172 13.13 -5.57 7.91
N THR A 173 13.01 -5.41 9.23
CA THR A 173 13.72 -4.38 10.00
C THR A 173 15.23 -4.49 9.86
N GLU A 174 15.78 -5.70 9.86
CA GLU A 174 17.23 -5.91 9.83
C GLU A 174 17.84 -5.55 8.48
N GLN A 175 17.16 -5.92 7.37
CA GLN A 175 17.62 -5.51 6.05
C GLN A 175 17.49 -3.99 5.86
N LEU A 176 16.38 -3.40 6.33
CA LEU A 176 16.20 -1.95 6.28
C LEU A 176 17.25 -1.20 7.11
N ARG A 177 17.60 -1.71 8.29
CA ARG A 177 18.66 -1.16 9.15
C ARG A 177 20.02 -1.21 8.47
N ARG A 178 20.38 -2.33 7.85
CA ARG A 178 21.65 -2.47 7.10
C ARG A 178 21.70 -1.53 5.90
N PHE A 179 20.58 -1.39 5.19
CA PHE A 179 20.45 -0.45 4.08
C PHE A 179 20.61 1.00 4.53
N ALA A 180 19.96 1.39 5.64
CA ALA A 180 20.10 2.72 6.23
C ALA A 180 21.55 3.03 6.63
N ALA A 181 22.22 2.08 7.30
CA ALA A 181 23.63 2.23 7.68
C ALA A 181 24.54 2.35 6.44
N HIS A 182 24.25 1.59 5.38
CA HIS A 182 25.01 1.68 4.13
C HIS A 182 24.80 3.03 3.44
N LEU A 183 23.55 3.50 3.32
CA LEU A 183 23.22 4.81 2.77
C LEU A 183 23.94 5.94 3.54
N GLU A 184 23.93 5.89 4.87
CA GLU A 184 24.59 6.89 5.71
C GLU A 184 26.11 6.89 5.51
N ALA A 185 26.74 5.71 5.40
CA ALA A 185 28.17 5.62 5.11
C ALA A 185 28.52 6.26 3.75
N TRP A 186 27.70 6.04 2.72
CA TRP A 186 27.87 6.67 1.41
C TRP A 186 27.66 8.19 1.47
N ARG A 187 26.65 8.66 2.21
CA ARG A 187 26.38 10.09 2.40
C ARG A 187 27.55 10.81 3.06
N GLN A 188 28.12 10.21 4.12
CA GLN A 188 29.30 10.74 4.81
C GLN A 188 30.56 10.67 3.94
N SER A 189 30.69 9.67 3.08
CA SER A 189 31.78 9.60 2.10
C SER A 189 31.69 10.74 1.08
N ALA A 190 30.51 10.93 0.48
CA ALA A 190 30.27 12.00 -0.50
C ALA A 190 30.51 13.40 0.09
N ALA A 191 30.06 13.64 1.33
CA ALA A 191 30.30 14.89 2.04
C ALA A 191 31.80 15.16 2.30
N ARG A 192 32.58 14.12 2.60
CA ARG A 192 34.03 14.25 2.81
C ARG A 192 34.78 14.58 1.53
N THR A 193 34.37 14.02 0.39
CA THR A 193 34.96 14.35 -0.91
C THR A 193 34.66 15.80 -1.28
N ALA A 194 33.42 16.26 -1.10
CA ALA A 194 33.01 17.63 -1.39
C ALA A 194 33.67 18.72 -0.52
N TYR A 195 34.28 18.36 0.61
CA TYR A 195 35.03 19.30 1.48
C TYR A 195 36.54 19.31 1.17
N ARG A 196 37.04 18.35 0.39
CA ARG A 196 38.45 18.26 0.00
C ARG A 196 38.77 18.95 -1.33
N ASP A 197 37.75 19.17 -2.14
CA ASP A 197 37.80 19.99 -3.37
C ASP A 197 37.44 21.45 -3.05
#